data_AF-A0A7R9V0P1-F1
#
_entry.id   AF-A0A7R9V0P1-F1
#
_cell.length_a   1.000
_cell.length_b   1.000
_cell.length_c   1.000
_cell.angle_alpha   90.00
_cell.angle_beta   90.00
_cell.angle_gamma   90.00
#
_symmetry.space_group_name_H-M   'P 1'
#
loop_
_entity.id
_entity.type
_entity.pdbx_description
1 polymer ?
#
loop_
_entity_poly.entity_id
_entity_poly.type
_entity_poly.pdbx_seq_one_letter_code
_entity_poly.pdbx_strand_id
1 'polypeptide(L)'
;MAGSLLDSRDVEIWANTKLAGDWSAPSVVSQIDAAKLALLNGVFSSGQLDQLVKVRLLVACQLLPAARKRELAGELAALADAAVADDDEWVRVMGLAVGDFSGRLDLDAVMEHVGMVGDTIQSLTELLDKATPPPGFMPLEEVYLHPE
;
A
#
# COMPACT_ATOMS: atom_id res chain seq x y z
N MET A 1 6.88 29.29 -23.58
CA MET A 1 5.73 28.74 -22.83
C MET A 1 6.24 28.37 -21.46
N ALA A 2 5.84 29.11 -20.41
CA ALA A 2 6.27 28.83 -19.04
C ALA A 2 5.53 27.57 -18.56
N GLY A 3 6.26 26.45 -18.43
CA GLY A 3 5.74 25.32 -17.69
C GLY A 3 5.62 25.74 -16.22
N SER A 4 4.41 25.66 -15.68
CA SER A 4 4.20 25.82 -14.24
C SER A 4 5.13 24.83 -13.53
N LEU A 5 6.11 25.32 -12.78
CA LEU A 5 6.94 24.47 -11.93
C LEU A 5 6.01 23.92 -10.85
N LEU A 6 5.72 22.62 -10.92
CA LEU A 6 4.94 21.93 -9.90
C LEU A 6 5.63 22.13 -8.55
N ASP A 7 4.94 22.70 -7.57
CA ASP A 7 5.49 22.90 -6.22
C ASP A 7 4.84 21.95 -5.19
N SER A 8 5.37 21.93 -3.96
CA SER A 8 4.88 21.05 -2.90
C SER A 8 3.41 21.30 -2.55
N ARG A 9 2.93 22.54 -2.65
CA ARG A 9 1.55 22.89 -2.32
C ARG A 9 0.59 22.40 -3.40
N ASP A 10 0.98 22.52 -4.67
CA ASP A 10 0.20 21.99 -5.79
C ASP A 10 0.04 20.46 -5.67
N VAL A 11 1.11 19.77 -5.28
CA VAL A 11 1.12 18.31 -5.09
C VAL A 11 0.29 17.89 -3.89
N GLU A 12 0.31 18.63 -2.78
CA GLU A 12 -0.55 18.41 -1.62
C GLU A 12 -2.03 18.50 -2.00
N ILE A 13 -2.42 19.58 -2.69
CA ILE A 13 -3.80 19.79 -3.15
C ILE A 13 -4.20 18.69 -4.12
N TRP A 14 -3.31 18.34 -5.06
CA TRP A 14 -3.55 17.27 -6.01
C TRP A 14 -3.77 15.93 -5.29
N ALA A 15 -2.94 15.58 -4.31
CA ALA A 15 -3.03 14.32 -3.57
C ALA A 15 -4.37 14.25 -2.82
N ASN A 16 -4.68 15.29 -2.04
CA ASN A 16 -5.94 15.37 -1.31
C ASN A 16 -7.17 15.36 -2.24
N THR A 17 -7.06 15.87 -3.46
CA THR A 17 -8.19 15.85 -4.42
C THR A 17 -8.34 14.50 -5.11
N LYS A 18 -7.24 13.92 -5.59
CA LYS A 18 -7.26 12.72 -6.44
C LYS A 18 -7.34 11.43 -5.64
N LEU A 19 -6.86 11.43 -4.40
CA LEU A 19 -6.87 10.28 -3.51
C LEU A 19 -7.98 10.38 -2.44
N ALA A 20 -8.83 11.42 -2.43
CA ALA A 20 -9.97 11.49 -1.51
C ALA A 20 -11.13 10.52 -1.88
N GLY A 21 -11.24 10.12 -3.14
CA GLY A 21 -12.33 9.28 -3.64
C GLY A 21 -12.02 7.78 -3.56
N ASP A 22 -11.74 7.19 -4.72
CA ASP A 22 -11.56 5.75 -4.90
C ASP A 22 -10.25 5.21 -4.32
N TRP A 23 -10.31 4.02 -3.74
CA TRP A 23 -9.15 3.29 -3.19
C TRP A 23 -8.14 2.86 -4.25
N SER A 24 -8.62 2.44 -5.43
CA SER A 24 -7.76 2.00 -6.52
C SER A 24 -7.17 3.16 -7.32
N ALA A 25 -7.79 4.35 -7.21
CA ALA A 25 -7.43 5.59 -7.89
C ALA A 25 -6.70 5.38 -9.25
N PRO A 26 -7.28 4.65 -10.22
CA PRO A 26 -6.55 4.23 -11.43
C PRO A 26 -6.08 5.42 -12.27
N SER A 27 -6.77 6.56 -12.18
CA SER A 27 -6.36 7.82 -12.80
C SER A 27 -5.09 8.41 -12.20
N VAL A 28 -4.73 8.07 -10.95
CA VAL A 28 -3.52 8.53 -10.27
C VAL A 28 -2.28 7.80 -10.79
N VAL A 29 -2.41 6.50 -11.08
CA VAL A 29 -1.30 5.64 -11.55
C VAL A 29 -0.62 6.22 -12.79
N SER A 30 -1.39 6.78 -13.73
CA SER A 30 -0.84 7.39 -14.95
C SER A 30 -0.22 8.78 -14.75
N GLN A 31 -0.49 9.43 -13.61
CA GLN A 31 -0.04 10.78 -13.29
C GLN A 31 1.18 10.82 -12.38
N ILE A 32 1.60 9.69 -11.80
CA ILE A 32 2.79 9.59 -10.96
C ILE A 32 4.01 9.44 -11.86
N ASP A 33 4.92 10.41 -11.80
CA ASP A 33 6.27 10.37 -12.36
C ASP A 33 7.30 10.66 -11.26
N ALA A 34 8.60 10.58 -11.58
CA ALA A 34 9.67 10.74 -10.60
C ALA A 34 9.63 12.12 -9.92
N ALA A 35 9.41 13.19 -10.68
CA ALA A 35 9.37 14.55 -10.13
C ALA A 35 8.18 14.73 -9.17
N LYS A 36 7.00 14.22 -9.54
CA LYS A 36 5.82 14.28 -8.70
C LYS A 36 5.95 13.39 -7.47
N LEU A 37 6.51 12.19 -7.60
CA LEU A 37 6.69 11.26 -6.47
C LEU A 37 7.72 11.80 -5.47
N ALA A 38 8.80 12.43 -5.92
CA ALA A 38 9.75 13.11 -5.05
C ALA A 38 9.09 14.25 -4.25
N LEU A 39 8.23 15.05 -4.89
CA LEU A 39 7.45 16.09 -4.20
C LEU A 39 6.44 15.48 -3.22
N LEU A 40 5.75 14.40 -3.61
CA LEU A 40 4.82 13.67 -2.75
C LEU A 40 5.51 13.15 -1.50
N ASN A 41 6.73 12.59 -1.60
CA ASN A 41 7.49 12.13 -0.43
C ASN A 41 7.75 13.26 0.57
N GLY A 42 8.04 14.46 0.09
CA GLY A 42 8.21 15.64 0.92
C GLY A 42 6.94 16.01 1.69
N VAL A 43 5.79 16.05 1.01
CA VAL A 43 4.49 16.38 1.62
C VAL A 43 3.95 15.26 2.52
N PHE A 44 4.25 14.02 2.17
CA PHE A 44 3.92 12.85 2.98
C PHE A 44 4.59 12.95 4.36
N SER A 45 5.88 13.25 4.36
CA SER A 45 6.72 13.34 5.57
C SER A 45 6.47 14.61 6.39
N SER A 46 5.96 15.69 5.78
CA SER A 46 5.65 16.94 6.49
C SER A 46 4.39 16.88 7.36
N GLY A 47 3.63 15.78 7.29
CA GLY A 47 2.37 15.61 8.02
C GLY A 47 1.19 16.37 7.43
N GLN A 48 1.32 16.89 6.20
CA GLN A 48 0.25 17.67 5.55
C GLN A 48 -0.80 16.81 4.84
N LEU A 49 -0.51 15.53 4.60
CA LEU A 49 -1.47 14.59 4.04
C LEU A 49 -2.29 13.91 5.14
N ASP A 50 -3.59 13.83 4.92
CA ASP A 50 -4.48 13.00 5.73
C ASP A 50 -4.06 11.52 5.69
N GLN A 51 -4.29 10.80 6.80
CA GLN A 51 -3.89 9.40 6.96
C GLN A 51 -4.45 8.50 5.85
N LEU A 52 -5.72 8.71 5.46
CA LEU A 52 -6.35 7.91 4.42
C LEU A 52 -5.77 8.23 3.04
N VAL A 53 -5.38 9.49 2.80
CA VAL A 53 -4.69 9.91 1.57
C VAL A 53 -3.31 9.26 1.48
N LYS A 54 -2.57 9.18 2.59
CA LYS A 54 -1.29 8.46 2.68
C LYS A 54 -1.45 6.98 2.32
N VAL A 55 -2.40 6.29 2.94
CA VAL A 55 -2.70 4.88 2.65
C VAL A 55 -3.04 4.67 1.18
N ARG A 56 -3.89 5.52 0.61
CA ARG A 56 -4.29 5.41 -0.81
C ARG A 56 -3.15 5.72 -1.77
N LEU A 57 -2.23 6.60 -1.41
CA LEU A 57 -1.02 6.82 -2.21
C LEU A 57 -0.17 5.54 -2.27
N LEU A 58 0.04 4.87 -1.14
CA LEU A 58 0.77 3.59 -1.08
C LEU A 58 0.09 2.53 -1.96
N VAL A 59 -1.24 2.41 -1.88
CA VAL A 59 -2.01 1.49 -2.75
C VAL A 59 -1.87 1.86 -4.22
N ALA A 60 -1.98 3.14 -4.59
CA ALA A 60 -1.83 3.59 -5.97
C ALA A 60 -0.43 3.27 -6.53
N CYS A 61 0.63 3.47 -5.73
CA CYS A 61 1.99 3.09 -6.08
C CYS A 61 2.15 1.57 -6.27
N GLN A 62 1.44 0.76 -5.47
CA GLN A 62 1.45 -0.69 -5.63
C GLN A 62 0.79 -1.17 -6.93
N LEU A 63 -0.12 -0.38 -7.51
CA LEU A 63 -0.78 -0.65 -8.79
C LEU A 63 0.02 -0.20 -10.02
N LEU A 64 1.18 0.45 -9.83
CA LEU A 64 2.05 0.82 -10.95
C LEU A 64 2.51 -0.42 -11.74
N PRO A 65 2.60 -0.34 -13.09
CA PRO A 65 3.20 -1.41 -13.89
C PRO A 65 4.65 -1.69 -13.46
N ALA A 66 5.09 -2.95 -13.55
CA ALA A 66 6.43 -3.37 -13.10
C ALA A 66 7.59 -2.57 -13.74
N ALA A 67 7.43 -2.09 -14.97
CA ALA A 67 8.42 -1.22 -15.61
C ALA A 67 8.53 0.14 -14.93
N ARG A 68 7.40 0.74 -14.55
CA ARG A 68 7.32 2.02 -13.83
C ARG A 68 7.85 1.89 -12.40
N LYS A 69 7.57 0.78 -11.74
CA LYS A 69 8.11 0.48 -10.41
C LYS A 69 9.64 0.43 -10.41
N ARG A 70 10.24 -0.20 -11.43
CA ARG A 70 11.70 -0.21 -11.61
C ARG A 70 12.29 1.17 -11.90
N GLU A 71 11.60 1.98 -12.69
CA GLU A 71 12.00 3.36 -13.00
C GLU A 71 11.98 4.26 -11.74
N LEU A 72 10.98 4.07 -10.88
CA LEU A 72 10.72 4.89 -9.69
C LEU A 72 11.22 4.25 -8.39
N ALA A 73 12.13 3.26 -8.47
CA ALA A 73 12.48 2.42 -7.33
C ALA A 73 13.04 3.23 -6.14
N GLY A 74 13.82 4.28 -6.41
CA GLY A 74 14.39 5.13 -5.36
C GLY A 74 13.32 5.94 -4.63
N GLU A 75 12.41 6.57 -5.37
CA GLU A 75 11.31 7.34 -4.79
C GLU A 75 10.27 6.47 -4.08
N LEU A 76 10.03 5.26 -4.60
CA LEU A 76 9.16 4.28 -3.96
C LEU A 76 9.75 3.76 -2.64
N ALA A 77 11.06 3.46 -2.61
CA ALA A 77 11.73 3.08 -1.36
C ALA A 77 11.63 4.20 -0.32
N ALA A 78 11.89 5.45 -0.71
CA ALA A 78 11.75 6.59 0.20
C ALA A 78 10.31 6.78 0.71
N LEU A 79 9.30 6.48 -0.11
CA LEU A 79 7.90 6.51 0.30
C LEU A 79 7.57 5.42 1.32
N ALA A 80 8.05 4.19 1.09
CA ALA A 80 7.86 3.08 2.02
C ALA A 80 8.53 3.37 3.37
N ASP A 81 9.78 3.86 3.36
CA ASP A 81 10.51 4.24 4.58
C ASP A 81 9.77 5.32 5.37
N ALA A 82 9.26 6.34 4.67
CA ALA A 82 8.46 7.40 5.29
C ALA A 82 7.15 6.86 5.90
N ALA A 83 6.50 5.89 5.24
CA ALA A 83 5.29 5.27 5.74
C ALA A 83 5.55 4.40 6.98
N VAL A 84 6.64 3.62 7.00
CA VAL A 84 7.02 2.81 8.18
C VAL A 84 7.37 3.69 9.38
N ALA A 85 7.91 4.88 9.15
CA ALA A 85 8.24 5.86 10.18
C ALA A 85 7.05 6.75 10.62
N ASP A 86 5.86 6.58 10.04
CA ASP A 86 4.71 7.44 10.32
C ASP A 86 4.17 7.24 11.75
N ASP A 87 3.56 8.28 12.34
CA ASP A 87 2.94 8.19 13.66
C ASP A 87 1.60 7.44 13.63
N ASP A 88 0.92 7.39 12.47
CA ASP A 88 -0.32 6.65 12.30
C ASP A 88 -0.08 5.14 12.09
N GLU A 89 -0.81 4.32 12.84
CA GLU A 89 -0.65 2.87 12.80
C GLU A 89 -1.04 2.27 11.45
N TRP A 90 -2.12 2.75 10.82
CA TRP A 90 -2.54 2.22 9.52
C TRP A 90 -1.54 2.57 8.43
N VAL A 91 -0.97 3.77 8.46
CA VAL A 91 0.09 4.16 7.52
C VAL A 91 1.32 3.29 7.70
N ARG A 92 1.76 3.03 8.94
CA ARG A 92 2.89 2.13 9.23
C ARG A 92 2.66 0.71 8.74
N VAL A 93 1.51 0.12 9.08
CA VAL A 93 1.16 -1.25 8.65
C VAL A 93 1.15 -1.33 7.13
N MET A 94 0.60 -0.33 6.45
CA MET A 94 0.61 -0.30 4.99
C MET A 94 2.02 -0.11 4.42
N GLY A 95 2.87 0.69 5.05
CA GLY A 95 4.28 0.84 4.69
C GLY A 95 5.05 -0.48 4.76
N LEU A 96 4.85 -1.24 5.83
CA LEU A 96 5.40 -2.59 5.99
C LEU A 96 4.86 -3.54 4.91
N ALA A 97 3.54 -3.51 4.68
CA ALA A 97 2.89 -4.43 3.74
C ALA A 97 3.29 -4.17 2.28
N VAL A 98 3.50 -2.92 1.85
CA VAL A 98 3.90 -2.65 0.47
C VAL A 98 5.37 -2.99 0.20
N GLY A 99 6.21 -2.98 1.24
CA GLY A 99 7.62 -3.37 1.17
C GLY A 99 8.38 -2.65 0.06
N ASP A 100 9.02 -3.43 -0.81
CA ASP A 100 9.78 -2.96 -1.97
C ASP A 100 8.91 -2.60 -3.19
N PHE A 101 7.59 -2.58 -3.04
CA PHE A 101 6.62 -2.44 -4.11
C PHE A 101 6.77 -3.49 -5.23
N SER A 102 7.27 -4.70 -4.96
CA SER A 102 7.39 -5.80 -5.94
C SER A 102 6.06 -6.22 -6.59
N GLY A 103 4.92 -5.77 -6.05
CA GLY A 103 3.57 -6.14 -6.49
C GLY A 103 2.93 -7.24 -5.64
N ARG A 104 3.70 -7.82 -4.71
CA ARG A 104 3.16 -8.65 -3.62
C ARG A 104 3.16 -7.84 -2.33
N LEU A 105 2.27 -8.22 -1.42
CA LEU A 105 2.28 -7.65 -0.07
C LEU A 105 3.17 -8.51 0.82
N ASP A 106 4.02 -7.86 1.62
CA ASP A 106 4.88 -8.49 2.61
C ASP A 106 4.12 -8.61 3.94
N LEU A 107 3.30 -9.66 4.04
CA LEU A 107 2.51 -9.92 5.24
C LEU A 107 3.38 -10.46 6.40
N ASP A 108 4.53 -11.06 6.08
CA ASP A 108 5.48 -11.54 7.08
C ASP A 108 6.11 -10.37 7.83
N ALA A 109 6.53 -9.32 7.11
CA ALA A 109 7.01 -8.09 7.71
C ALA A 109 5.96 -7.43 8.63
N VAL A 110 4.67 -7.44 8.23
CA VAL A 110 3.58 -6.92 9.07
C VAL A 110 3.44 -7.73 10.35
N MET A 111 3.43 -9.07 10.26
CA MET A 111 3.30 -9.94 11.44
C MET A 111 4.50 -9.79 12.39
N GLU A 112 5.71 -9.62 11.87
CA GLU A 112 6.92 -9.45 12.67
C GLU A 112 6.91 -8.12 13.44
N HIS A 113 6.44 -7.04 12.82
CA HIS A 113 6.51 -5.69 13.39
C HIS A 113 5.24 -5.28 14.14
N VAL A 114 4.10 -5.93 13.88
CA VAL A 114 2.80 -5.63 14.49
C VAL A 114 2.33 -6.85 15.27
N GLY A 115 2.76 -6.95 16.53
CA GLY A 115 2.50 -8.12 17.39
C GLY A 115 1.01 -8.52 17.48
N MET A 116 0.10 -7.55 17.50
CA MET A 116 -1.35 -7.81 17.47
C MET A 116 -1.77 -8.64 16.25
N VAL A 117 -1.20 -8.37 15.07
CA VAL A 117 -1.49 -9.12 13.85
C VAL A 117 -0.94 -10.53 13.97
N GLY A 118 0.31 -10.69 14.42
CA GLY A 118 0.92 -12.01 14.64
C GLY A 118 0.10 -12.88 15.61
N ASP A 119 -0.25 -12.34 16.78
CA ASP A 119 -1.06 -13.02 17.80
C ASP A 119 -2.45 -13.40 17.27
N THR A 120 -3.05 -12.52 16.46
CA THR A 120 -4.36 -12.76 15.84
C THR A 120 -4.28 -13.90 14.84
N ILE A 121 -3.27 -13.89 13.95
CA ILE A 121 -3.08 -14.97 12.96
C ILE A 121 -2.82 -16.30 13.66
N GLN A 122 -1.95 -16.34 14.68
CA GLN A 122 -1.70 -17.54 15.47
C GLN A 122 -2.99 -18.09 16.08
N SER A 123 -3.79 -17.21 16.71
CA SER A 123 -5.06 -17.60 17.33
C SER A 123 -6.05 -18.14 16.30
N LEU A 124 -6.13 -17.53 15.11
CA LEU A 124 -6.99 -17.99 14.02
C LEU A 124 -6.53 -19.37 13.50
N THR A 125 -5.22 -19.58 13.33
CA THR A 125 -4.66 -20.88 12.93
C THR A 125 -5.02 -21.97 13.94
N GLU A 126 -4.88 -21.70 15.24
CA GLU A 126 -5.26 -22.67 16.27
C GLU A 126 -6.76 -23.00 16.26
N LEU A 127 -7.62 -22.02 15.98
CA LEU A 127 -9.06 -22.23 15.87
C LEU A 127 -9.40 -23.09 14.65
N LEU A 128 -8.72 -22.87 13.52
CA LEU A 128 -8.88 -23.67 12.32
C LEU A 128 -8.44 -25.13 12.54
N ASP A 129 -7.32 -25.35 13.22
CA ASP A 129 -6.81 -26.69 13.53
C ASP A 129 -7.75 -27.50 14.45
N LYS A 130 -8.47 -26.80 15.34
CA LYS A 130 -9.42 -27.41 16.30
C LYS A 130 -10.83 -27.55 15.72
N ALA A 131 -11.12 -26.96 14.56
CA ALA A 131 -12.47 -26.94 13.98
C ALA A 131 -12.94 -28.36 13.62
N THR A 132 -14.05 -28.80 14.24
CA THR A 132 -14.69 -30.09 13.97
C THR A 132 -16.20 -29.90 13.73
N PRO A 133 -16.75 -30.30 12.56
CA PRO A 133 -16.04 -30.82 11.40
C PRO A 133 -15.05 -29.79 10.81
N PRO A 134 -14.06 -30.22 10.02
CA PRO A 134 -13.20 -29.30 9.28
C PRO A 134 -14.05 -28.26 8.55
N PRO A 135 -13.63 -26.99 8.48
CA PRO A 135 -14.43 -25.92 7.87
C PRO A 135 -14.88 -26.34 6.46
N GLY A 136 -16.20 -26.50 6.28
CA GLY A 136 -16.80 -27.08 5.08
C GLY A 136 -16.91 -26.12 3.88
N PHE A 137 -16.19 -25.00 3.91
CA PHE A 137 -16.14 -24.07 2.79
C PHE A 137 -14.90 -24.39 1.97
N MET A 138 -15.10 -25.11 0.87
CA MET A 138 -14.05 -25.34 -0.11
C MET A 138 -13.73 -24.01 -0.82
N PRO A 139 -12.46 -23.76 -1.16
CA PRO A 139 -12.09 -22.68 -2.07
C PRO A 139 -12.92 -22.73 -3.36
N LEU A 140 -13.27 -21.55 -3.90
CA LEU A 140 -14.17 -21.46 -5.06
C LEU A 140 -13.59 -22.12 -6.31
N GLU A 141 -12.26 -22.19 -6.40
CA GLU A 141 -11.54 -22.87 -7.46
C GLU A 141 -11.80 -24.39 -7.47
N GLU A 142 -12.11 -25.02 -6.33
CA GLU A 142 -12.32 -26.47 -6.26
C GLU A 142 -13.54 -26.94 -7.06
N VAL A 143 -14.52 -26.05 -7.27
CA VAL A 143 -15.68 -26.32 -8.14
C VAL A 143 -15.28 -26.54 -9.60
N TYR A 144 -14.11 -26.02 -9.99
CA TYR A 144 -13.60 -26.10 -11.36
C TYR A 144 -12.47 -27.14 -11.52
N LEU A 145 -12.01 -27.75 -10.42
CA LEU A 145 -11.02 -28.82 -10.47
C LEU A 145 -11.70 -30.14 -10.83
N HIS A 146 -11.05 -30.92 -11.68
CA HIS A 146 -11.51 -32.28 -11.95
C HIS A 146 -11.38 -33.12 -10.66
N PRO A 147 -12.41 -33.91 -10.30
CA PRO A 147 -12.27 -34.85 -9.19
C PRO A 147 -11.18 -35.88 -9.56
N GLU A 148 -10.25 -36.10 -8.63
CA GLU A 148 -9.22 -37.16 -8.72
C GLU A 148 -9.83 -38.56 -8.61
#